data_AF-A0AAE9EDA7-F1
#
_entry.id   AF-A0AAE9EDA7-F1
#
_cell.length_a   1.000
_cell.length_b   1.000
_cell.length_c   1.000
_cell.angle_alpha   90.00
_cell.angle_beta   90.00
_cell.angle_gamma   90.00
#
_symmetry.space_group_name_H-M   'P 1'
#
loop_
_entity.id
_entity.type
_entity.pdbx_description
1 polymer ?
#
loop_
_entity_poly.entity_id
_entity_poly.type
_entity_poly.pdbx_seq_one_letter_code
_entity_poly.pdbx_strand_id
1 'polypeptide(L)'
;MLKVVSIVLATIAVVVLGKPSGEQITESEFTNFVFTVEKLDQILKAYAAYKQFMPSYVWDPIENITDEQKTQAVQMVNDYHAGKYEPKNYDDMIAVLKKSYPALAGPYETMYGKYKEQVAKLGPKGQEYCNNLEAQMYSDASPDRVVWACHIFNNAKKAVSDAKALLLDGSEEQKIEEAFPEAVTFLNSKEFEAYSIVVNNLKTLDCEKDREQVFNTIKLFDKHNVLTN
;
A
#
# COMPACT_ATOMS: atom_id res chain seq x y z
N MET A 1 -4.69 -8.22 -2.68
CA MET A 1 -4.07 -8.06 -1.34
C MET A 1 -2.56 -8.25 -1.47
N LEU A 2 -2.04 -7.32 -2.25
CA LEU A 2 -0.70 -7.29 -2.78
C LEU A 2 -0.20 -5.97 -2.27
N LYS A 3 0.73 -6.06 -1.32
CA LYS A 3 1.12 -5.01 -0.39
C LYS A 3 0.35 -4.93 0.96
N VAL A 4 0.42 -5.94 1.80
CA VAL A 4 -0.09 -5.83 3.19
C VAL A 4 0.80 -4.93 4.07
N VAL A 5 2.08 -4.76 3.72
CA VAL A 5 2.90 -3.65 4.25
C VAL A 5 2.49 -2.30 3.63
N SER A 6 1.83 -2.31 2.48
CA SER A 6 1.10 -1.15 1.98
C SER A 6 -0.35 -1.10 2.45
N ILE A 7 -0.71 -1.49 3.66
CA ILE A 7 -1.92 -0.89 4.24
C ILE A 7 -1.58 0.46 4.89
N VAL A 8 -0.29 0.69 5.10
CA VAL A 8 0.30 1.99 5.37
C VAL A 8 0.78 2.70 4.08
N LEU A 9 0.66 2.09 2.88
CA LEU A 9 1.12 2.69 1.60
C LEU A 9 0.19 2.54 0.39
N ALA A 10 -0.81 1.66 0.44
CA ALA A 10 -2.07 1.72 -0.29
C ALA A 10 -3.03 2.66 0.43
N THR A 11 -2.48 3.40 1.40
CA THR A 11 -2.82 4.79 1.66
C THR A 11 -2.65 5.70 0.41
N ILE A 12 -2.10 5.19 -0.70
CA ILE A 12 -1.99 5.87 -2.00
C ILE A 12 -2.61 5.04 -3.14
N ALA A 13 -3.83 4.54 -2.94
CA ALA A 13 -4.66 4.03 -4.04
C ALA A 13 -6.14 4.35 -3.77
N VAL A 14 -6.49 5.64 -3.75
CA VAL A 14 -7.90 6.07 -3.73
C VAL A 14 -8.27 6.67 -5.08
N VAL A 15 -9.45 6.24 -5.51
CA VAL A 15 -10.04 6.39 -6.82
C VAL A 15 -10.70 7.77 -7.00
N VAL A 16 -10.52 8.26 -8.22
CA VAL A 16 -11.02 9.47 -8.90
C VAL A 16 -12.32 10.11 -8.39
N LEU A 17 -12.32 11.44 -8.55
CA LEU A 17 -13.39 12.44 -8.36
C LEU A 17 -13.54 12.97 -6.92
N GLY A 18 -12.77 14.02 -6.63
CA GLY A 18 -12.97 14.97 -5.54
C GLY A 18 -12.12 16.22 -5.77
N LYS A 19 -12.74 17.41 -5.82
CA LYS A 19 -12.02 18.70 -5.83
C LYS A 19 -11.36 18.91 -4.46
N PRO A 20 -10.15 19.49 -4.38
CA PRO A 20 -9.57 19.80 -3.08
C PRO A 20 -10.29 21.03 -2.47
N SER A 21 -10.63 20.93 -1.20
CA SER A 21 -11.02 22.06 -0.35
C SER A 21 -10.13 22.05 0.90
N GLY A 22 -9.32 23.09 1.09
CA GLY A 22 -8.44 23.28 2.25
C GLY A 22 -7.10 23.94 1.91
N GLU A 23 -6.43 24.53 2.91
CA GLU A 23 -5.02 24.91 2.82
C GLU A 23 -4.21 23.63 2.57
N GLN A 24 -3.71 23.48 1.34
CA GLN A 24 -2.93 22.31 0.94
C GLN A 24 -1.51 22.47 1.46
N ILE A 25 -0.97 21.43 2.09
CA ILE A 25 0.46 21.40 2.41
C ILE A 25 1.28 21.43 1.11
N THR A 26 2.45 22.04 1.16
CA THR A 26 3.46 22.04 0.09
C THR A 26 4.17 20.69 0.00
N GLU A 27 4.87 20.43 -1.11
CA GLU A 27 5.72 19.24 -1.26
C GLU A 27 6.79 19.16 -0.15
N SER A 28 7.33 20.31 0.25
CA SER A 28 8.32 20.39 1.33
C SER A 28 7.73 20.04 2.69
N GLU A 29 6.51 20.53 2.98
CA GLU A 29 5.79 20.17 4.21
C GLU A 29 5.40 18.68 4.22
N PHE A 30 5.01 18.12 3.07
CA PHE A 30 4.73 16.70 2.93
C PHE A 30 5.98 15.85 3.17
N THR A 31 7.12 16.24 2.60
CA THR A 31 8.41 15.55 2.81
C THR A 31 8.80 15.52 4.28
N ASN A 32 8.57 16.62 4.99
CA ASN A 32 8.91 16.77 6.41
C ASN A 32 7.76 16.37 7.37
N PHE A 33 6.73 15.70 6.86
CA PHE A 33 5.54 15.38 7.63
C PHE A 33 5.84 14.41 8.79
N VAL A 34 5.44 14.82 10.00
CA VAL A 34 5.45 13.98 11.20
C VAL A 34 4.10 13.29 11.34
N PHE A 35 4.11 11.96 11.23
CA PHE A 35 2.92 11.13 11.37
C PHE A 35 2.45 11.08 12.83
N THR A 36 1.14 11.10 13.05
CA THR A 36 0.51 11.14 14.38
C THR A 36 -0.57 10.07 14.52
N VAL A 37 -0.96 9.76 15.76
CA VAL A 37 -2.07 8.82 16.03
C VAL A 37 -3.39 9.37 15.49
N GLU A 38 -3.63 10.68 15.64
CA GLU A 38 -4.82 11.31 15.06
C GLU A 38 -4.87 11.14 13.54
N LYS A 39 -3.73 11.33 12.86
CA LYS A 39 -3.65 11.15 11.42
C LYS A 39 -3.85 9.68 11.03
N LEU A 40 -3.31 8.74 11.81
CA LEU A 40 -3.59 7.31 11.64
C LEU A 40 -5.10 7.02 11.77
N ASP A 41 -5.79 7.56 12.79
CA ASP A 41 -7.23 7.36 12.96
C ASP A 41 -8.05 7.93 11.80
N GLN A 42 -7.66 9.11 11.28
CA GLN A 42 -8.28 9.70 10.09
C GLN A 42 -8.12 8.79 8.86
N ILE A 43 -6.93 8.21 8.68
CA ILE A 43 -6.65 7.23 7.64
C ILE A 43 -7.55 6.01 7.83
N LEU A 44 -7.50 5.35 8.99
CA LEU A 44 -8.28 4.13 9.25
C LEU A 44 -9.79 4.34 8.98
N LYS A 45 -10.33 5.49 9.39
CA LYS A 45 -11.72 5.87 9.11
C LYS A 45 -12.01 6.02 7.61
N ALA A 46 -11.12 6.66 6.85
CA ALA A 46 -11.28 6.81 5.41
C ALA A 46 -11.22 5.46 4.67
N TYR A 47 -10.34 4.55 5.10
CA TYR A 47 -10.15 3.24 4.45
C TYR A 47 -11.21 2.20 4.81
N ALA A 48 -11.99 2.40 5.87
CA ALA A 48 -13.07 1.50 6.26
C ALA A 48 -14.12 1.27 5.15
N ALA A 49 -14.27 2.21 4.22
CA ALA A 49 -15.14 2.06 3.05
C ALA A 49 -14.70 0.93 2.10
N TYR A 50 -13.42 0.52 2.15
CA TYR A 50 -12.83 -0.49 1.27
C TYR A 50 -12.69 -1.86 1.93
N LYS A 51 -13.17 -2.05 3.16
CA LYS A 51 -13.00 -3.31 3.91
C LYS A 51 -13.47 -4.55 3.16
N GLN A 52 -14.51 -4.42 2.34
CA GLN A 52 -15.06 -5.50 1.51
C GLN A 52 -14.09 -6.05 0.45
N PHE A 53 -13.02 -5.31 0.15
CA PHE A 53 -11.98 -5.69 -0.81
C PHE A 53 -10.71 -6.21 -0.12
N MET A 54 -10.74 -6.38 1.20
CA MET A 54 -9.62 -6.86 1.99
C MET A 54 -9.97 -8.20 2.65
N PRO A 55 -9.08 -9.21 2.55
CA PRO A 55 -9.23 -10.43 3.33
C PRO A 55 -9.27 -10.15 4.84
N SER A 56 -10.06 -10.93 5.58
CA SER A 56 -10.27 -10.72 7.02
C SER A 56 -8.99 -10.79 7.84
N TYR A 57 -8.09 -11.71 7.49
CA TYR A 57 -6.78 -11.83 8.16
C TYR A 57 -5.90 -10.59 8.03
N VAL A 58 -6.30 -9.64 7.18
CA VAL A 58 -5.68 -8.33 7.03
C VAL A 58 -6.52 -7.22 7.66
N TRP A 59 -7.83 -7.19 7.44
CA TRP A 59 -8.67 -6.13 7.98
C TRP A 59 -8.90 -6.25 9.50
N ASP A 60 -9.08 -7.47 10.01
CA ASP A 60 -9.41 -7.69 11.42
C ASP A 60 -8.34 -7.13 12.38
N PRO A 61 -7.02 -7.31 12.13
CA PRO A 61 -5.98 -6.68 12.95
C PRO A 61 -6.01 -5.15 12.92
N ILE A 62 -6.47 -4.55 11.83
CA ILE A 62 -6.56 -3.09 11.66
C ILE A 62 -7.79 -2.56 12.39
N GLU A 63 -8.93 -3.23 12.25
CA GLU A 63 -10.18 -2.86 12.91
C GLU A 63 -10.05 -2.97 14.43
N ASN A 64 -9.25 -3.93 14.92
CA ASN A 64 -9.02 -4.20 16.33
C ASN A 64 -7.67 -3.65 16.84
N ILE A 65 -7.07 -2.70 16.13
CA ILE A 65 -5.78 -2.13 16.51
C ILE A 65 -5.87 -1.41 17.87
N THR A 66 -4.97 -1.75 18.79
CA THR A 66 -4.93 -1.15 20.13
C THR A 66 -4.22 0.21 20.14
N ASP A 67 -4.42 1.01 21.19
CA ASP A 67 -3.74 2.31 21.33
C ASP A 67 -2.20 2.17 21.40
N GLU A 68 -1.71 1.09 22.02
CA GLU A 68 -0.29 0.75 22.03
C GLU A 68 0.23 0.45 20.61
N GLN A 69 -0.53 -0.34 19.84
CA GLN A 69 -0.19 -0.66 18.46
C GLN A 69 -0.23 0.59 17.57
N LYS A 70 -1.23 1.47 17.73
CA LYS A 70 -1.29 2.76 17.02
C LYS A 70 -0.06 3.61 17.33
N THR A 71 0.32 3.70 18.60
CA THR A 71 1.51 4.46 19.03
C THR A 71 2.78 3.91 18.39
N GLN A 72 2.97 2.58 18.43
CA GLN A 72 4.14 1.95 17.80
C GLN A 72 4.11 2.03 16.28
N ALA A 73 2.94 1.96 15.63
CA ALA A 73 2.81 2.11 14.18
C ALA A 73 3.21 3.51 13.75
N VAL A 74 2.79 4.52 14.52
CA VAL A 74 3.18 5.92 14.28
C VAL A 74 4.68 6.12 14.45
N GLN A 75 5.24 5.60 15.53
CA GLN A 75 6.68 5.67 15.79
C GLN A 75 7.48 4.99 14.67
N MET A 76 7.07 3.80 14.27
CA MET A 76 7.69 3.01 13.20
C MET A 76 7.73 3.79 11.88
N VAL A 77 6.61 4.37 11.45
CA VAL A 77 6.54 5.19 10.23
C VAL A 77 7.49 6.39 10.33
N ASN A 78 7.46 7.12 11.44
CA ASN A 78 8.35 8.28 11.61
C ASN A 78 9.82 7.88 11.62
N ASP A 79 10.17 6.78 12.28
CA ASP A 79 11.54 6.27 12.34
C ASP A 79 12.05 5.81 10.96
N TYR A 80 11.18 5.22 10.14
CA TYR A 80 11.49 4.87 8.76
C TYR A 80 11.84 6.10 7.93
N HIS A 81 10.99 7.13 7.96
CA HIS A 81 11.23 8.38 7.21
C HIS A 81 12.37 9.23 7.77
N ALA A 82 12.76 8.99 9.02
CA ALA A 82 13.99 9.52 9.59
C ALA A 82 15.25 8.70 9.21
N GLY A 83 15.12 7.66 8.37
CA GLY A 83 16.23 6.83 7.91
C GLY A 83 16.82 5.90 8.97
N LYS A 84 16.08 5.60 10.05
CA LYS A 84 16.62 4.78 11.16
C LYS A 84 16.73 3.29 10.83
N TYR A 85 15.99 2.82 9.83
CA TYR A 85 16.05 1.45 9.35
C TYR A 85 15.55 1.36 7.89
N GLU A 86 16.06 0.39 7.15
CA GLU A 86 15.65 0.11 5.77
C GLU A 86 15.60 -1.40 5.54
N PRO A 87 14.42 -2.04 5.73
CA PRO A 87 14.30 -3.48 5.54
C PRO A 87 14.43 -3.82 4.05
N LYS A 88 15.18 -4.88 3.70
CA LYS A 88 15.34 -5.30 2.31
C LYS A 88 14.42 -6.45 1.93
N ASN A 89 13.75 -7.06 2.91
CA ASN A 89 12.78 -8.12 2.76
C ASN A 89 11.87 -8.20 4.01
N TYR A 90 10.97 -9.18 4.02
CA TYR A 90 10.04 -9.39 5.12
C TYR A 90 10.70 -9.81 6.43
N ASP A 91 11.73 -10.67 6.37
CA ASP A 91 12.44 -11.15 7.56
C ASP A 91 13.16 -10.00 8.26
N ASP A 92 13.78 -9.09 7.50
CA ASP A 92 14.37 -7.85 8.02
C ASP A 92 13.31 -6.99 8.71
N MET A 93 12.13 -6.84 8.09
CA MET A 93 11.03 -6.06 8.67
C MET A 93 10.55 -6.66 9.99
N ILE A 94 10.37 -7.99 10.07
CA ILE A 94 9.99 -8.66 11.31
C ILE A 94 11.06 -8.54 12.39
N ALA A 95 12.35 -8.60 12.02
CA ALA A 95 13.43 -8.39 12.97
C ALA A 95 13.39 -6.97 13.58
N VAL A 96 13.10 -5.95 12.76
CA VAL A 96 12.89 -4.57 13.25
C VAL A 96 11.67 -4.49 14.16
N LEU A 97 10.54 -5.07 13.76
CA LEU A 97 9.31 -5.08 14.57
C LEU A 97 9.54 -5.73 15.93
N LYS A 98 10.12 -6.93 15.99
CA LYS A 98 10.39 -7.63 17.24
C LYS A 98 11.31 -6.84 18.18
N LYS A 99 12.27 -6.10 17.63
CA LYS A 99 13.25 -5.33 18.40
C LYS A 99 12.70 -4.00 18.90
N SER A 100 12.00 -3.26 18.05
CA SER A 100 11.68 -1.84 18.28
C SER A 100 10.18 -1.57 18.42
N TYR A 101 9.32 -2.44 17.89
CA TYR A 101 7.87 -2.26 17.84
C TYR A 101 7.14 -3.58 18.18
N PRO A 102 7.40 -4.18 19.36
CA PRO A 102 6.97 -5.55 19.66
C PRO A 102 5.46 -5.76 19.65
N ALA A 103 4.64 -4.73 19.90
CA ALA A 103 3.18 -4.84 19.86
C ALA A 103 2.65 -5.08 18.44
N LEU A 104 3.44 -4.74 17.42
CA LEU A 104 3.11 -4.94 16.01
C LEU A 104 3.61 -6.27 15.44
N ALA A 105 4.61 -6.90 16.05
CA ALA A 105 5.26 -8.08 15.47
C ALA A 105 4.29 -9.25 15.24
N GLY A 106 3.53 -9.64 16.27
CA GLY A 106 2.58 -10.77 16.19
C GLY A 106 1.48 -10.58 15.12
N PRO A 107 0.80 -9.42 15.07
CA PRO A 107 -0.13 -9.11 13.99
C PRO A 107 0.49 -9.22 12.59
N TYR A 108 1.69 -8.66 12.38
CA TYR A 108 2.39 -8.75 11.09
C TYR A 108 2.72 -10.19 10.70
N GLU A 109 3.29 -10.98 11.61
CA GLU A 109 3.59 -12.39 11.39
C GLU A 109 2.35 -13.19 11.00
N THR A 110 1.22 -12.94 11.68
CA THR A 110 -0.06 -13.61 11.38
C THR A 110 -0.56 -13.23 9.98
N MET A 111 -0.56 -11.93 9.66
CA MET A 111 -0.99 -11.44 8.34
C MET A 111 -0.15 -12.06 7.22
N TYR A 112 1.17 -12.05 7.36
CA TYR A 112 2.06 -12.54 6.32
C TYR A 112 2.02 -14.07 6.20
N GLY A 113 1.95 -14.80 7.32
CA GLY A 113 1.77 -16.25 7.30
C GLY A 113 0.53 -16.66 6.51
N LYS A 114 -0.61 -16.00 6.80
CA LYS A 114 -1.87 -16.21 6.05
C LYS A 114 -1.74 -15.83 4.59
N TYR A 115 -1.06 -14.74 4.27
CA TYR A 115 -0.76 -14.37 2.88
C TYR A 115 0.03 -15.47 2.16
N LYS A 116 1.11 -15.99 2.75
CA LYS A 116 1.92 -17.05 2.13
C LYS A 116 1.14 -18.35 1.97
N GLU A 117 0.25 -18.69 2.91
CA GLU A 117 -0.70 -19.79 2.75
C GLU A 117 -1.60 -19.61 1.51
N GLN A 118 -2.10 -18.40 1.23
CA GLN A 118 -2.89 -18.15 0.03
C GLN A 118 -2.05 -18.16 -1.25
N VAL A 119 -0.85 -17.57 -1.23
CA VAL A 119 0.07 -17.59 -2.38
C VAL A 119 0.41 -19.03 -2.78
N ALA A 120 0.61 -19.92 -1.82
CA ALA A 120 0.91 -21.33 -2.09
C ALA A 120 -0.21 -22.08 -2.84
N LYS A 121 -1.45 -21.55 -2.85
CA LYS A 121 -2.58 -22.12 -3.62
C LYS A 121 -2.59 -21.69 -5.07
N LEU A 122 -1.85 -20.64 -5.43
CA LEU A 122 -1.74 -20.16 -6.81
C LEU A 122 -0.94 -21.14 -7.68
N GLY A 123 -1.12 -21.04 -8.99
CA GLY A 123 -0.23 -21.72 -9.92
C GLY A 123 1.14 -21.03 -10.01
N PRO A 124 2.08 -21.60 -10.77
CA PRO A 124 3.44 -21.07 -10.85
C PRO A 124 3.52 -19.60 -11.25
N LYS A 125 2.67 -19.13 -12.19
CA LYS A 125 2.68 -17.74 -12.62
C LYS A 125 2.11 -16.81 -11.55
N GLY A 126 1.07 -17.25 -10.85
CA GLY A 126 0.51 -16.48 -9.73
C GLY A 126 1.49 -16.36 -8.57
N GLN A 127 2.20 -17.44 -8.24
CA GLN A 127 3.26 -17.41 -7.22
C GLN A 127 4.41 -16.48 -7.62
N GLU A 128 4.88 -16.58 -8.86
CA GLU A 128 5.93 -15.70 -9.41
C GLU A 128 5.50 -14.23 -9.35
N TYR A 129 4.27 -13.92 -9.78
CA TYR A 129 3.70 -12.58 -9.70
C TYR A 129 3.71 -12.03 -8.27
N CYS A 130 3.20 -12.80 -7.30
CA CYS A 130 3.20 -12.43 -5.88
C CYS A 130 4.61 -12.22 -5.31
N ASN A 131 5.57 -13.08 -5.64
CA ASN A 131 6.96 -12.96 -5.18
C ASN A 131 7.67 -11.74 -5.80
N ASN A 132 7.47 -11.49 -7.09
CA ASN A 132 8.05 -10.33 -7.77
C ASN A 132 7.52 -9.01 -7.19
N LEU A 133 6.24 -8.95 -6.83
CA LEU A 133 5.66 -7.77 -6.22
C LEU A 133 6.13 -7.55 -4.79
N GLU A 134 6.33 -8.63 -4.02
CA GLU A 134 6.93 -8.54 -2.70
C GLU A 134 8.36 -7.98 -2.79
N ALA A 135 9.18 -8.50 -3.71
CA ALA A 135 10.52 -7.98 -3.96
C ALA A 135 10.50 -6.52 -4.43
N GLN A 136 9.58 -6.16 -5.34
CA GLN A 136 9.43 -4.80 -5.83
C GLN A 136 9.08 -3.82 -4.71
N MET A 137 8.24 -4.23 -3.75
CA MET A 137 7.87 -3.38 -2.62
C MET A 137 9.08 -2.92 -1.80
N TYR A 138 10.04 -3.81 -1.55
CA TYR A 138 11.28 -3.46 -0.85
C TYR A 138 12.27 -2.71 -1.74
N SER A 139 12.27 -2.98 -3.04
CA SER A 139 13.09 -2.23 -4.01
C SER A 139 12.60 -0.78 -4.19
N ASP A 140 11.30 -0.56 -4.11
CA ASP A 140 10.68 0.77 -4.27
C ASP A 140 10.76 1.60 -2.99
N ALA A 141 10.99 0.95 -1.85
CA ALA A 141 10.97 1.57 -0.54
C ALA A 141 12.03 2.69 -0.44
N SER A 142 11.60 3.88 -0.03
CA SER A 142 12.49 5.02 0.25
C SER A 142 12.05 5.75 1.52
N PRO A 143 12.99 6.17 2.39
CA PRO A 143 12.69 7.05 3.50
C PRO A 143 12.19 8.44 3.02
N ASP A 144 12.46 8.84 1.78
CA ASP A 144 11.83 10.01 1.17
C ASP A 144 10.44 9.65 0.64
N ARG A 145 9.41 10.30 1.21
CA ARG A 145 8.00 10.05 0.89
C ARG A 145 7.65 10.30 -0.58
N VAL A 146 8.25 11.32 -1.19
CA VAL A 146 7.98 11.72 -2.57
C VAL A 146 8.69 10.75 -3.52
N VAL A 147 9.95 10.42 -3.26
CA VAL A 147 10.69 9.43 -4.05
C VAL A 147 9.98 8.07 -3.99
N TRP A 148 9.54 7.66 -2.80
CA TRP A 148 8.80 6.42 -2.65
C TRP A 148 7.49 6.40 -3.44
N ALA A 149 6.68 7.47 -3.35
CA ALA A 149 5.46 7.59 -4.14
C ALA A 149 5.75 7.56 -5.64
N CYS A 150 6.84 8.19 -6.08
CA CYS A 150 7.28 8.15 -7.47
C CYS A 150 7.58 6.72 -7.95
N HIS A 151 8.33 5.93 -7.18
CA HIS A 151 8.58 4.52 -7.50
C HIS A 151 7.27 3.75 -7.65
N ILE A 152 6.32 3.94 -6.73
CA ILE A 152 4.99 3.32 -6.80
C ILE A 152 4.26 3.72 -8.09
N PHE A 153 4.22 5.00 -8.45
CA PHE A 153 3.53 5.48 -9.64
C PHE A 153 4.17 4.97 -10.93
N ASN A 154 5.50 4.95 -11.00
CA ASN A 154 6.25 4.42 -12.14
C ASN A 154 5.97 2.92 -12.38
N ASN A 155 5.73 2.16 -11.30
CA ASN A 155 5.45 0.73 -11.38
C ASN A 155 3.96 0.37 -11.45
N ALA A 156 3.06 1.31 -11.12
CA ALA A 156 1.62 1.06 -11.01
C ALA A 156 1.00 0.52 -12.31
N LYS A 157 1.41 1.06 -13.46
CA LYS A 157 0.92 0.62 -14.78
C LYS A 157 1.23 -0.86 -15.03
N LYS A 158 2.47 -1.28 -14.75
CA LYS A 158 2.89 -2.68 -14.91
C LYS A 158 2.12 -3.59 -13.96
N ALA A 159 2.03 -3.21 -12.68
CA ALA A 159 1.30 -3.98 -11.68
C ALA A 159 -0.17 -4.21 -12.05
N VAL A 160 -0.86 -3.17 -12.55
CA VAL A 160 -2.25 -3.30 -13.01
C VAL A 160 -2.38 -4.18 -14.25
N SER A 161 -1.49 -4.00 -15.23
CA SER A 161 -1.51 -4.80 -16.46
C SER A 161 -1.29 -6.28 -16.15
N ASP A 162 -0.30 -6.59 -15.33
CA ASP A 162 0.05 -7.95 -14.96
C ASP A 162 -1.07 -8.62 -14.14
N ALA A 163 -1.69 -7.89 -13.19
CA ALA A 163 -2.84 -8.40 -12.44
C ALA A 163 -4.00 -8.80 -13.36
N LYS A 164 -4.35 -7.92 -14.33
CA LYS A 164 -5.42 -8.20 -15.30
C LYS A 164 -5.05 -9.38 -16.21
N ALA A 165 -3.80 -9.45 -16.67
CA ALA A 165 -3.33 -10.56 -17.49
C ALA A 165 -3.42 -11.90 -16.75
N LEU A 166 -3.09 -11.91 -15.46
CA LEU A 166 -3.15 -13.09 -14.63
C LEU A 166 -4.59 -13.57 -14.40
N LEU A 167 -5.56 -12.67 -14.24
CA LEU A 167 -6.99 -13.03 -14.15
C LEU A 167 -7.56 -13.58 -15.46
N LEU A 168 -7.00 -13.20 -16.60
CA LEU A 168 -7.43 -13.69 -17.92
C LEU A 168 -6.69 -14.98 -18.32
N ASP A 169 -5.73 -15.44 -17.52
CA ASP A 169 -5.02 -16.68 -17.77
C ASP A 169 -5.83 -17.86 -17.23
N GLY A 170 -6.42 -18.64 -18.14
CA GLY A 170 -7.25 -19.80 -17.78
C GLY A 170 -6.53 -20.90 -16.99
N SER A 171 -5.20 -20.85 -16.84
CA SER A 171 -4.44 -21.76 -15.96
C SER A 171 -4.30 -21.25 -14.52
N GLU A 172 -4.66 -19.99 -14.27
CA GLU A 172 -4.50 -19.29 -12.99
C GLU A 172 -5.83 -18.75 -12.45
N GLU A 173 -6.78 -18.34 -13.31
CA GLU A 173 -8.03 -17.66 -12.96
C GLU A 173 -8.74 -18.27 -11.73
N GLN A 174 -9.11 -19.56 -11.80
CA GLN A 174 -9.81 -20.25 -10.71
C GLN A 174 -9.01 -20.28 -9.40
N LYS A 175 -7.69 -20.45 -9.48
CA LYS A 175 -6.83 -20.50 -8.28
C LYS A 175 -6.74 -19.14 -7.61
N ILE A 176 -6.76 -18.07 -8.39
CA ILE A 176 -6.76 -16.70 -7.86
C ILE A 176 -8.10 -16.39 -7.22
N GLU A 177 -9.21 -16.79 -7.85
CA GLU A 177 -10.55 -16.62 -7.29
C GLU A 177 -10.69 -17.35 -5.95
N GLU A 178 -10.17 -18.56 -5.83
CA GLU A 178 -10.18 -19.32 -4.58
C GLU A 178 -9.24 -18.75 -3.51
N ALA A 179 -8.04 -18.32 -3.89
CA ALA A 179 -7.01 -17.85 -2.95
C ALA A 179 -7.22 -16.40 -2.50
N PHE A 180 -7.76 -15.54 -3.37
CA PHE A 180 -7.92 -14.10 -3.15
C PHE A 180 -9.25 -13.57 -3.72
N PRO A 181 -10.41 -14.09 -3.27
CA PRO A 181 -11.72 -13.70 -3.81
C PRO A 181 -12.01 -12.21 -3.67
N GLU A 182 -11.57 -11.57 -2.59
CA GLU A 182 -11.73 -10.13 -2.37
C GLU A 182 -10.89 -9.30 -3.36
N ALA A 183 -9.71 -9.81 -3.74
CA ALA A 183 -8.89 -9.16 -4.75
C ALA A 183 -9.51 -9.27 -6.14
N VAL A 184 -10.10 -10.42 -6.50
CA VAL A 184 -10.86 -10.58 -7.75
C VAL A 184 -12.06 -9.62 -7.78
N THR A 185 -12.81 -9.56 -6.67
CA THR A 185 -13.94 -8.63 -6.53
C THR A 185 -13.49 -7.18 -6.73
N PHE A 186 -12.36 -6.79 -6.14
CA PHE A 186 -11.79 -5.46 -6.34
C PHE A 186 -11.37 -5.21 -7.79
N LEU A 187 -10.65 -6.14 -8.42
CA LEU A 187 -10.17 -6.00 -9.80
C LEU A 187 -11.32 -5.88 -10.82
N ASN A 188 -12.50 -6.39 -10.48
CA ASN A 188 -13.73 -6.29 -11.28
C ASN A 188 -14.63 -5.10 -10.87
N SER A 189 -14.22 -4.28 -9.91
CA SER A 189 -15.01 -3.14 -9.41
C SER A 189 -14.85 -1.89 -10.30
N LYS A 190 -15.84 -0.99 -10.23
CA LYS A 190 -15.78 0.33 -10.89
C LYS A 190 -14.67 1.19 -10.30
N GLU A 191 -14.38 0.99 -9.02
CA GLU A 191 -13.29 1.63 -8.29
C GLU A 191 -11.95 1.29 -8.95
N PHE A 192 -11.68 0.00 -9.18
CA PHE A 192 -10.46 -0.41 -9.84
C PHE A 192 -10.42 -0.01 -11.32
N GLU A 193 -11.55 -0.02 -12.02
CA GLU A 193 -11.61 0.49 -13.40
C GLU A 193 -11.14 1.95 -13.47
N ALA A 194 -11.69 2.82 -12.63
CA ALA A 194 -11.31 4.22 -12.57
C ALA A 194 -9.85 4.41 -12.12
N TYR A 195 -9.36 3.63 -11.16
CA TYR A 195 -7.93 3.60 -10.81
C TYR A 195 -7.06 3.23 -12.03
N SER A 196 -7.44 2.18 -12.75
CA SER A 196 -6.70 1.66 -13.89
C SER A 196 -6.60 2.69 -15.02
N ILE A 197 -7.64 3.50 -15.23
CA ILE A 197 -7.62 4.60 -16.20
C ILE A 197 -6.57 5.63 -15.82
N VAL A 198 -6.51 6.06 -14.55
CA VAL A 198 -5.53 7.08 -14.13
C VAL A 198 -4.11 6.55 -14.27
N VAL A 199 -3.81 5.38 -13.70
CA VAL A 199 -2.43 4.85 -13.72
C VAL A 199 -1.92 4.54 -15.12
N ASN A 200 -2.80 4.14 -16.05
CA ASN A 200 -2.41 3.90 -17.44
C ASN A 200 -2.05 5.18 -18.20
N ASN A 201 -2.53 6.34 -17.72
CA ASN A 201 -2.25 7.67 -18.25
C ASN A 201 -1.09 8.38 -17.52
N LEU A 202 -0.56 7.80 -16.44
CA LEU A 202 0.64 8.34 -15.80
C LEU A 202 1.83 8.19 -16.75
N LYS A 203 2.61 9.27 -16.85
CA LYS A 203 3.92 9.25 -17.50
C LYS A 203 4.96 8.78 -16.47
N THR A 204 6.02 8.14 -16.94
CA THR A 204 7.19 7.88 -16.10
C THR A 204 7.78 9.21 -15.64
N LEU A 205 8.08 9.30 -14.35
CA LEU A 205 8.63 10.48 -13.68
C LEU A 205 10.08 10.22 -13.26
N ASP A 206 10.93 11.23 -13.35
CA ASP A 206 12.24 11.25 -12.69
C ASP A 206 12.01 11.59 -11.21
N CYS A 207 12.24 10.62 -10.32
CA CYS A 207 11.86 10.74 -8.92
C CYS A 207 12.61 11.84 -8.14
N GLU A 208 13.74 12.31 -8.67
CA GLU A 208 14.52 13.40 -8.08
C GLU A 208 14.16 14.75 -8.70
N LYS A 209 13.86 14.79 -10.01
CA LYS A 209 13.61 16.05 -10.73
C LYS A 209 12.15 16.46 -10.78
N ASP A 210 11.22 15.51 -10.76
CA ASP A 210 9.79 15.74 -10.99
C ASP A 210 8.98 15.76 -9.67
N ARG A 211 9.62 16.07 -8.54
CA ARG A 211 9.02 16.01 -7.19
C ARG A 211 7.69 16.74 -7.06
N GLU A 212 7.59 17.94 -7.62
CA GLU A 212 6.34 18.71 -7.59
C GLU A 212 5.22 18.01 -8.37
N GLN A 213 5.54 17.41 -9.52
CA GLN A 213 4.59 16.64 -10.31
C GLN A 213 4.18 15.34 -9.58
N VAL A 214 5.13 14.67 -8.93
CA VAL A 214 4.85 13.51 -8.06
C VAL A 214 3.89 13.92 -6.95
N PHE A 215 4.16 15.02 -6.24
CA PHE A 215 3.31 15.52 -5.16
C PHE A 215 1.90 15.91 -5.66
N ASN A 216 1.80 16.56 -6.81
CA ASN A 216 0.51 16.83 -7.46
C ASN A 216 -0.24 15.53 -7.82
N THR A 217 0.49 14.48 -8.18
CA THR A 217 -0.08 13.16 -8.39
C THR A 217 -0.59 12.55 -7.09
N ILE A 218 0.17 12.64 -5.98
CA ILE A 218 -0.30 12.21 -4.65
C ILE A 218 -1.63 12.88 -4.28
N LYS A 219 -1.73 14.20 -4.45
CA LYS A 219 -2.98 14.95 -4.20
C LYS A 219 -4.16 14.44 -5.03
N LEU A 220 -3.93 14.07 -6.29
CA LEU A 220 -4.98 13.51 -7.15
C LEU A 220 -5.51 12.17 -6.61
N PHE A 221 -4.64 11.37 -5.99
CA PHE A 221 -5.00 10.08 -5.39
C PHE A 221 -5.48 10.19 -3.94
N ASP A 222 -5.28 11.31 -3.24
CA ASP A 222 -5.74 11.53 -1.85
C ASP A 222 -7.13 12.18 -1.79
N LYS A 223 -8.15 11.44 -2.25
CA LYS A 223 -9.54 11.95 -2.35
C LYS A 223 -10.14 12.46 -1.03
N HIS A 224 -9.73 11.88 0.09
CA HIS A 224 -10.23 12.27 1.41
C HIS A 224 -9.46 13.47 2.00
N ASN A 225 -8.44 13.95 1.28
CA ASN A 225 -7.45 14.94 1.73
C ASN A 225 -6.90 14.58 3.11
N VAL A 226 -6.66 13.30 3.37
CA VAL A 226 -6.17 12.87 4.68
C VAL A 226 -4.66 13.02 4.74
N LEU A 227 -3.95 12.80 3.64
CA LEU A 227 -2.49 12.91 3.57
C LEU A 227 -2.01 14.33 3.21
N THR A 228 -2.85 15.12 2.56
CA THR A 228 -2.47 16.38 1.91
C THR A 228 -3.14 17.63 2.49
N ASN A 229 -4.01 17.46 3.49
CA ASN A 229 -4.54 18.51 4.37
C ASN A 229 -4.31 18.20 5.86
#